data_AF-A0A1Z9UKF4-F1
#
_entry.id   AF-A0A1Z9UKF4-F1
#
_cell.length_a   1.000
_cell.length_b   1.000
_cell.length_c   1.000
_cell.angle_alpha   90.00
_cell.angle_beta   90.00
_cell.angle_gamma   90.00
#
_symmetry.space_group_name_H-M   'P 1'
#
loop_
_entity.id
_entity.type
_entity.pdbx_description
1 polymer ?
#
loop_
_entity_poly.entity_id
_entity_poly.type
_entity_poly.pdbx_seq_one_letter_code
_entity_poly.pdbx_strand_id
1 'polypeptide(L)'
;MASLIKALELKKIIFQVSYLNAEQSEILYKCDSIDQEISDYIKQNYPEQYKEFVKPNETTTESIIEEDNDSQLKCQNKDIKKLYRKIVELTHPDKAEDQEDIFREATRAYKEENLAMLLEIASELRIKIDELSDQSMKLVQENIQDLETKVEELKQSTAWAWHNCKSPEEKDMLARMILSYKGIDIV
;
A
#
# COMPACT_ATOMS: atom_id res chain seq x y z
N MET A 1 13.45 31.13 13.70
CA MET A 1 11.99 30.96 13.65
C MET A 1 11.55 30.17 12.42
N ALA A 2 11.77 30.66 11.19
CA ALA A 2 11.36 29.95 9.96
C ALA A 2 11.95 28.52 9.82
N SER A 3 13.23 28.33 10.17
CA SER A 3 13.89 27.00 10.12
C SER A 3 13.30 25.98 11.11
N LEU A 4 12.81 26.42 12.28
CA LEU A 4 12.18 25.53 13.26
C LEU A 4 10.79 25.08 12.81
N ILE A 5 10.02 25.99 12.21
CA ILE A 5 8.68 25.70 11.68
C ILE A 5 8.76 24.62 10.60
N LYS A 6 9.66 24.78 9.63
CA LYS A 6 9.86 23.79 8.56
C LYS A 6 10.28 22.41 9.08
N ALA A 7 11.14 22.36 10.09
CA ALA A 7 11.52 21.09 10.71
C ALA A 7 10.33 20.39 11.41
N LEU A 8 9.44 21.16 12.04
CA LEU A 8 8.22 20.64 12.64
C LEU A 8 7.22 20.18 11.57
N GLU A 9 7.09 20.89 10.45
CA GLU A 9 6.26 20.50 9.31
C GLU A 9 6.73 19.17 8.71
N LEU A 10 8.03 19.03 8.46
CA LEU A 10 8.61 17.78 7.98
C LEU A 10 8.33 16.63 8.94
N LYS A 11 8.46 16.87 10.25
CA LYS A 11 8.16 15.86 11.27
C LYS A 11 6.68 15.43 11.26
N LYS A 12 5.75 16.37 11.07
CA LYS A 12 4.32 16.05 10.92
C LYS A 12 4.06 15.18 9.71
N ILE A 13 4.69 15.52 8.57
CA ILE A 13 4.58 14.77 7.32
C ILE A 13 5.06 13.33 7.51
N ILE A 14 6.23 13.14 8.11
CA ILE A 14 6.78 11.79 8.38
C ILE A 14 5.79 10.98 9.22
N PHE A 15 5.25 11.57 10.30
CA PHE A 15 4.25 10.87 11.12
C PHE A 15 2.96 10.56 10.38
N GLN A 16 2.50 11.43 9.48
CA GLN A 16 1.32 11.16 8.67
C GLN A 16 1.56 9.98 7.71
N VAL A 17 2.71 9.96 7.03
CA VAL A 17 3.10 8.84 6.15
C VAL A 17 3.16 7.55 6.93
N SER A 18 3.84 7.53 8.08
CA SER A 18 3.93 6.34 8.91
C SER A 18 2.59 5.86 9.45
N TYR A 19 1.70 6.78 9.81
CA TYR A 19 0.35 6.42 10.21
C TYR A 19 -0.40 5.73 9.07
N LEU A 20 -0.38 6.32 7.87
CA LEU A 20 -1.09 5.79 6.71
C LEU A 20 -0.54 4.43 6.25
N ASN A 21 0.77 4.23 6.27
CA ASN A 21 1.39 2.94 5.95
C ASN A 21 1.04 1.87 7.00
N ALA A 22 1.03 2.22 8.28
CA ALA A 22 0.59 1.33 9.35
C ALA A 22 -0.90 0.96 9.19
N GLU A 23 -1.75 1.94 8.88
CA GLU A 23 -3.19 1.71 8.63
C GLU A 23 -3.41 0.81 7.40
N GLN A 24 -2.70 1.07 6.29
CA GLN A 24 -2.74 0.21 5.11
C GLN A 24 -2.36 -1.23 5.46
N SER A 25 -1.25 -1.41 6.20
CA SER A 25 -0.76 -2.72 6.62
C SER A 25 -1.77 -3.44 7.52
N GLU A 26 -2.42 -2.71 8.43
CA GLU A 26 -3.47 -3.25 9.29
C GLU A 26 -4.68 -3.75 8.47
N ILE A 27 -5.13 -2.96 7.48
CA ILE A 27 -6.24 -3.34 6.61
C ILE A 27 -5.88 -4.58 5.79
N LEU A 28 -4.71 -4.61 5.16
CA LEU A 28 -4.25 -5.74 4.37
C LEU A 28 -4.17 -7.02 5.22
N TYR A 29 -3.61 -6.92 6.43
CA TYR A 29 -3.54 -8.06 7.35
C TYR A 29 -4.93 -8.58 7.74
N LYS A 30 -5.90 -7.69 8.01
CA LYS A 30 -7.28 -8.08 8.33
C LYS A 30 -8.02 -8.71 7.15
N CYS A 31 -7.62 -8.35 5.93
CA CYS A 31 -8.26 -8.79 4.69
C CYS A 31 -7.61 -10.04 4.06
N ASP A 32 -6.41 -10.44 4.48
CA ASP A 32 -5.57 -11.47 3.85
C ASP A 32 -6.29 -12.81 3.60
N SER A 33 -7.17 -13.21 4.53
CA SER A 33 -7.91 -14.49 4.46
C SER A 33 -9.39 -14.35 4.12
N ILE A 34 -9.87 -13.14 3.86
CA ILE A 34 -11.31 -12.88 3.72
C ILE A 34 -11.89 -13.48 2.43
N ASP A 35 -11.11 -13.53 1.34
CA ASP A 35 -11.57 -14.16 0.10
C ASP A 35 -11.89 -15.65 0.29
N GLN A 36 -11.08 -16.35 1.10
CA GLN A 36 -11.34 -17.74 1.49
C GLN A 36 -12.62 -17.82 2.32
N GLU A 37 -12.82 -16.93 3.30
CA GLU A 37 -14.03 -16.90 4.12
C GLU A 37 -15.30 -16.66 3.29
N ILE A 38 -15.26 -15.73 2.34
CA ILE A 38 -16.38 -15.44 1.43
C ILE A 38 -16.69 -16.67 0.58
N SER A 39 -15.65 -17.28 0.00
CA SER A 39 -15.79 -18.49 -0.82
C SER A 39 -16.43 -19.63 -0.02
N ASP A 40 -15.95 -19.88 1.20
CA ASP A 40 -16.49 -20.93 2.08
C ASP A 40 -17.93 -20.64 2.50
N TYR A 41 -18.25 -19.38 2.81
CA TYR A 41 -19.61 -18.96 3.14
C TYR A 41 -20.57 -19.18 1.97
N ILE A 42 -20.18 -18.80 0.75
CA ILE A 42 -20.99 -19.02 -0.46
C ILE A 42 -21.15 -20.51 -0.71
N LYS A 43 -20.09 -21.31 -0.55
CA LYS A 43 -20.17 -22.78 -0.70
C LYS A 43 -21.17 -23.41 0.26
N GLN A 44 -21.22 -22.94 1.49
CA GLN A 44 -22.12 -23.47 2.52
C GLN A 44 -23.57 -23.04 2.33
N ASN A 45 -23.81 -21.76 2.01
CA ASN A 45 -25.16 -21.17 2.01
C ASN A 45 -25.81 -21.11 0.61
N TYR A 46 -24.99 -21.12 -0.45
CA TYR A 46 -25.40 -21.00 -1.86
C TYR A 46 -24.69 -22.06 -2.73
N PRO A 47 -24.85 -23.38 -2.44
CA PRO A 47 -24.05 -24.44 -3.06
C PRO A 47 -24.28 -24.58 -4.58
N GLU A 48 -25.45 -24.20 -5.09
CA GLU A 48 -25.71 -24.22 -6.54
C GLU A 48 -25.00 -23.06 -7.25
N GLN A 49 -25.04 -21.87 -6.67
CA GLN A 49 -24.37 -20.67 -7.16
C GLN A 49 -22.85 -20.77 -7.04
N TYR A 50 -22.35 -21.49 -6.03
CA TYR A 50 -20.92 -21.68 -5.82
C TYR A 50 -20.23 -22.28 -7.04
N LYS A 51 -20.89 -23.21 -7.75
CA LYS A 51 -20.35 -23.84 -8.98
C LYS A 51 -20.10 -22.84 -10.10
N GLU A 52 -20.87 -21.76 -10.16
CA GLU A 52 -20.67 -20.66 -11.10
C GLU A 52 -19.69 -19.61 -10.57
N PHE A 53 -19.69 -19.39 -9.26
CA PHE A 53 -18.82 -18.44 -8.57
C PHE A 53 -17.33 -18.73 -8.73
N VAL A 54 -16.95 -20.02 -8.74
CA VAL A 54 -15.55 -20.48 -8.88
C VAL A 54 -15.11 -20.71 -10.33
N LYS A 55 -15.98 -20.49 -11.32
CA LYS A 55 -15.54 -20.51 -12.72
C LYS A 55 -14.57 -19.35 -12.94
N PRO A 56 -13.38 -19.59 -13.51
CA PRO A 56 -12.48 -18.50 -13.85
C PRO A 56 -13.16 -17.61 -14.89
N ASN A 57 -13.47 -16.36 -14.52
CA ASN A 57 -13.85 -15.34 -15.49
C ASN A 57 -12.60 -14.94 -16.28
N GLU A 58 -12.73 -14.77 -17.61
CA GLU A 58 -11.68 -14.32 -18.53
C GLU A 58 -11.21 -12.86 -18.31
N THR A 59 -11.37 -12.30 -17.11
CA THR A 59 -11.04 -10.89 -16.83
C THR A 59 -9.92 -10.80 -15.79
N THR A 60 -8.72 -10.70 -16.34
CA THR A 60 -7.56 -9.95 -15.83
C THR A 60 -6.97 -10.42 -14.52
N THR A 61 -6.22 -11.52 -14.60
CA THR A 61 -5.03 -11.72 -13.76
C THR A 61 -3.89 -10.90 -14.36
N GLU A 62 -3.84 -9.59 -14.05
CA GLU A 62 -2.59 -8.85 -14.19
C GLU A 62 -1.74 -9.19 -12.96
N SER A 63 -1.08 -10.34 -13.02
CA SER A 63 0.13 -10.56 -12.25
C SER A 63 1.16 -9.57 -12.79
N ILE A 64 1.33 -8.44 -12.10
CA ILE A 64 2.48 -7.57 -12.32
C ILE A 64 3.69 -8.36 -11.82
N ILE A 65 4.30 -9.12 -12.73
CA ILE A 65 5.67 -9.58 -12.57
C ILE A 65 6.50 -8.32 -12.81
N GLU A 66 6.94 -7.68 -11.73
CA GLU A 66 7.99 -6.66 -11.83
C GLU A 66 9.28 -7.38 -12.21
N GLU A 67 9.54 -7.46 -13.53
CA GLU A 67 10.86 -7.78 -14.04
C GLU A 67 11.82 -6.68 -13.59
N ASP A 68 12.71 -7.03 -12.67
CA ASP A 68 13.82 -6.20 -12.25
C ASP A 68 14.80 -6.08 -13.43
N ASN A 69 14.60 -5.04 -14.23
CA ASN A 69 15.55 -4.62 -15.24
C ASN A 69 16.19 -3.32 -14.77
N ASP A 70 17.49 -3.41 -14.48
CA ASP A 70 18.43 -2.31 -14.24
C ASP A 70 18.42 -1.36 -15.44
N SER A 71 17.40 -0.50 -15.46
CA SER A 71 17.30 0.64 -16.34
C SER A 71 17.59 1.84 -15.46
N GLN A 72 18.61 2.60 -15.83
CA GLN A 72 18.97 3.87 -15.20
C GLN A 72 17.77 4.83 -15.22
N LEU A 73 16.91 4.70 -14.21
CA LEU A 73 15.82 5.63 -13.95
C LEU A 73 16.47 6.97 -13.59
N LYS A 74 16.33 7.94 -14.49
CA LYS A 74 16.74 9.31 -14.23
C LYS A 74 15.69 9.97 -13.35
N CYS A 75 15.68 9.60 -12.05
CA CYS A 75 15.00 10.43 -11.07
C CYS A 75 15.62 11.84 -11.14
N GLN A 76 14.80 12.83 -11.51
CA GLN A 76 15.27 14.19 -11.73
C GLN A 76 15.33 14.99 -10.43
N ASN A 77 14.58 14.56 -9.40
CA ASN A 77 14.56 15.22 -8.11
C ASN A 77 15.86 14.96 -7.34
N LYS A 78 16.59 16.04 -7.03
CA LYS A 78 17.86 16.01 -6.31
C LYS A 78 17.71 15.53 -4.87
N ASP A 79 16.59 15.86 -4.22
CA ASP A 79 16.35 15.50 -2.83
C ASP A 79 16.07 14.00 -2.71
N ILE A 80 15.24 13.44 -3.61
CA ILE A 80 15.02 11.98 -3.72
C ILE A 80 16.37 11.27 -3.91
N LYS A 81 17.16 11.70 -4.89
CA LYS A 81 18.44 11.06 -5.20
C LYS A 81 19.43 11.13 -4.03
N LYS A 82 19.47 12.25 -3.32
CA LYS A 82 20.35 12.43 -2.16
C LYS A 82 19.90 11.56 -0.99
N LEU A 83 18.60 11.48 -0.73
CA LEU A 83 18.04 10.70 0.36
C LEU A 83 18.21 9.20 0.12
N TYR A 84 17.87 8.73 -1.09
CA TYR A 84 18.05 7.34 -1.51
C TYR A 84 19.49 6.88 -1.35
N ARG A 85 20.48 7.68 -1.78
CA ARG A 85 21.91 7.33 -1.59
C ARG A 85 22.28 7.13 -0.13
N LYS A 86 21.82 8.00 0.77
CA LYS A 86 22.09 7.86 2.21
C LYS A 86 21.47 6.59 2.78
N ILE A 87 20.28 6.20 2.30
CA ILE A 87 19.61 4.96 2.71
C ILE A 87 20.42 3.75 2.23
N VAL A 88 20.72 3.66 0.93
CA VAL A 88 21.48 2.57 0.33
C VAL A 88 22.87 2.41 0.96
N GLU A 89 23.55 3.51 1.31
CA GLU A 89 24.84 3.45 1.99
C GLU A 89 24.80 2.66 3.31
N LEU A 90 23.65 2.65 3.99
CA LEU A 90 23.42 1.94 5.25
C LEU A 90 22.77 0.57 5.06
N THR A 91 21.89 0.41 4.07
CA THR A 91 21.03 -0.77 3.92
C THR A 91 21.52 -1.78 2.87
N HIS A 92 22.57 -1.47 2.10
CA HIS A 92 23.05 -2.36 1.04
C HIS A 92 23.38 -3.76 1.59
N PRO A 93 22.92 -4.85 0.94
CA PRO A 93 23.08 -6.23 1.45
C PRO A 93 24.55 -6.61 1.71
N ASP A 94 25.49 -6.13 0.88
CA ASP A 94 26.94 -6.34 1.13
C ASP A 94 27.47 -5.73 2.44
N LYS A 95 26.76 -4.78 3.05
CA LYS A 95 27.21 -4.02 4.22
C LYS A 95 26.37 -4.27 5.47
N ALA A 96 25.09 -4.56 5.30
CA ALA A 96 24.16 -4.81 6.39
C ALA A 96 23.38 -6.09 6.12
N GLU A 97 23.76 -7.15 6.84
CA GLU A 97 22.91 -8.33 7.00
C GLU A 97 21.59 -7.89 7.66
N ASP A 98 20.47 -8.47 7.23
CA ASP A 98 19.10 -8.21 7.73
C ASP A 98 18.44 -6.86 7.35
N GLN A 99 18.97 -6.09 6.39
CA GLN A 99 18.33 -4.85 5.89
C GLN A 99 17.85 -4.93 4.43
N GLU A 100 17.76 -6.13 3.88
CA GLU A 100 17.39 -6.37 2.48
C GLU A 100 15.98 -5.85 2.16
N ASP A 101 15.01 -6.02 3.06
CA ASP A 101 13.64 -5.52 2.87
C ASP A 101 13.61 -3.98 2.80
N ILE A 102 14.33 -3.29 3.69
CA ILE A 102 14.44 -1.83 3.71
C ILE A 102 15.13 -1.33 2.43
N PHE A 103 16.17 -2.04 1.97
CA PHE A 103 16.85 -1.72 0.71
C PHE A 103 15.91 -1.87 -0.50
N ARG A 104 15.15 -2.97 -0.56
CA ARG A 104 14.17 -3.22 -1.63
C ARG A 104 13.09 -2.16 -1.63
N GLU A 105 12.56 -1.81 -0.47
CA GLU A 105 11.52 -0.79 -0.34
C GLU A 105 12.02 0.60 -0.71
N ALA A 106 13.21 0.99 -0.24
CA ALA A 106 13.83 2.25 -0.63
C ALA A 106 14.09 2.31 -2.15
N THR A 107 14.46 1.19 -2.76
CA THR A 107 14.67 1.10 -4.20
C THR A 107 13.35 1.26 -4.96
N ARG A 108 12.28 0.58 -4.54
CA ARG A 108 10.93 0.80 -5.11
C ARG A 108 10.50 2.25 -4.99
N ALA A 109 10.60 2.84 -3.80
CA ALA A 109 10.25 4.24 -3.56
C ALA A 109 11.06 5.21 -4.43
N TYR A 110 12.34 4.92 -4.69
CA TYR A 110 13.16 5.69 -5.61
C TYR A 110 12.68 5.57 -7.06
N LYS A 111 12.31 4.36 -7.51
CA LYS A 111 11.80 4.10 -8.87
C LYS A 111 10.46 4.82 -9.12
N GLU A 112 9.60 4.89 -8.09
CA GLU A 112 8.28 5.52 -8.15
C GLU A 112 8.29 7.04 -7.87
N GLU A 113 9.46 7.64 -7.65
CA GLU A 113 9.58 9.04 -7.17
C GLU A 113 8.76 9.33 -5.90
N ASN A 114 8.61 8.32 -5.03
CA ASN A 114 7.89 8.42 -3.76
C ASN A 114 8.80 8.96 -2.65
N LEU A 115 8.89 10.30 -2.58
CA LEU A 115 9.70 10.98 -1.57
C LEU A 115 9.13 10.80 -0.16
N ALA A 116 7.81 10.71 -0.01
CA ALA A 116 7.16 10.46 1.28
C ALA A 116 7.68 9.17 1.94
N MET A 117 7.71 8.07 1.18
CA MET A 117 8.22 6.78 1.64
C MET A 117 9.71 6.84 1.98
N LEU A 118 10.53 7.50 1.14
CA LEU A 118 11.96 7.66 1.44
C LEU A 118 12.21 8.47 2.72
N LEU A 119 11.35 9.44 3.06
CA LEU A 119 11.45 10.23 4.29
C LEU A 119 11.13 9.41 5.53
N GLU A 120 10.15 8.51 5.45
CA GLU A 120 9.86 7.56 6.52
C GLU A 120 11.04 6.63 6.77
N ILE A 121 11.52 5.94 5.74
CA ILE A 121 12.66 5.02 5.85
C ILE A 121 13.89 5.75 6.42
N ALA A 122 14.15 6.96 5.95
CA ALA A 122 15.23 7.78 6.47
C ALA A 122 15.05 8.11 7.96
N SER A 123 13.81 8.37 8.40
CA SER A 123 13.49 8.61 9.81
C SER A 123 13.73 7.36 10.66
N GLU A 124 13.34 6.18 10.19
CA GLU A 124 13.56 4.90 10.87
C GLU A 124 15.05 4.59 11.04
N LEU A 125 15.84 4.80 9.98
CA LEU A 125 17.29 4.66 9.99
C LEU A 125 18.02 5.79 10.73
N ARG A 126 17.27 6.75 11.31
CA ARG A 126 17.79 7.93 12.01
C ARG A 126 18.74 8.78 11.14
N ILE A 127 18.52 8.77 9.83
CA ILE A 127 19.24 9.59 8.87
C ILE A 127 18.81 11.04 9.05
N LYS A 128 19.78 11.94 9.16
CA LYS A 128 19.49 13.38 9.21
C LYS A 128 18.95 13.85 7.85
N ILE A 129 17.69 14.28 7.86
CA ILE A 129 17.01 14.89 6.72
C ILE A 129 17.35 16.38 6.71
N ASP A 130 17.88 16.85 5.58
CA ASP A 130 18.19 18.26 5.36
C ASP A 130 16.92 19.00 4.90
N GLU A 131 16.96 20.33 4.82
CA GLU A 131 15.83 21.12 4.33
C GLU A 131 15.46 20.71 2.89
N LEU A 132 14.19 20.38 2.68
CA LEU A 132 13.64 20.00 1.38
C LEU A 132 13.33 21.25 0.55
N SER A 133 13.49 21.15 -0.77
CA SER A 133 13.05 22.21 -1.68
C SER A 133 11.52 22.31 -1.73
N ASP A 134 10.99 23.47 -2.12
CA ASP A 134 9.53 23.68 -2.24
C ASP A 134 8.89 22.72 -3.27
N GLN A 135 9.64 22.32 -4.31
CA GLN A 135 9.20 21.31 -5.27
C GLN A 135 9.08 19.93 -4.62
N SER A 136 10.07 19.54 -3.82
CA SER A 136 10.03 18.30 -3.04
C SER A 136 8.90 18.30 -2.01
N MET A 137 8.62 19.43 -1.38
CA MET A 137 7.48 19.55 -0.45
C MET A 137 6.14 19.33 -1.17
N LYS A 138 5.97 19.82 -2.40
CA LYS A 138 4.78 19.54 -3.21
C LYS A 138 4.67 18.06 -3.58
N LEU A 139 5.78 17.46 -4.03
CA LEU A 139 5.80 16.04 -4.37
C LEU A 139 5.42 15.16 -3.18
N VAL A 140 5.90 15.50 -1.98
CA VAL A 140 5.55 14.76 -0.75
C VAL A 140 4.06 14.87 -0.43
N GLN A 141 3.45 16.04 -0.67
CA GLN A 141 2.00 16.21 -0.51
C GLN A 141 1.21 15.36 -1.52
N GLU A 142 1.67 15.29 -2.77
CA GLU A 142 1.09 14.43 -3.81
C GLU A 142 1.19 12.95 -3.42
N ASN A 143 2.37 12.50 -2.99
CA ASN A 143 2.55 11.12 -2.52
C ASN A 143 1.65 10.77 -1.31
N ILE A 144 1.45 11.71 -0.39
CA ILE A 144 0.51 11.52 0.73
C ILE A 144 -0.92 11.37 0.21
N GLN A 145 -1.35 12.23 -0.72
CA GLN A 145 -2.71 12.17 -1.28
C GLN A 145 -2.97 10.84 -2.00
N ASP A 146 -1.98 10.33 -2.74
CA ASP A 146 -2.05 9.03 -3.39
C ASP A 146 -2.16 7.90 -2.36
N LEU A 147 -1.39 7.98 -1.27
CA LEU A 147 -1.44 6.98 -0.19
C LEU A 147 -2.79 7.00 0.54
N GLU A 148 -3.34 8.18 0.83
CA GLU A 148 -4.68 8.33 1.42
C GLU A 148 -5.75 7.73 0.51
N THR A 149 -5.66 7.97 -0.79
CA THR A 149 -6.58 7.40 -1.78
C THR A 149 -6.51 5.88 -1.78
N LYS A 150 -5.31 5.30 -1.79
CA LYS A 150 -5.12 3.84 -1.71
C LYS A 150 -5.69 3.25 -0.42
N VAL A 151 -5.51 3.92 0.73
CA VAL A 151 -6.08 3.47 2.01
C VAL A 151 -7.62 3.50 1.95
N GLU A 152 -8.19 4.55 1.37
CA GLU A 152 -9.64 4.66 1.21
C GLU A 152 -10.21 3.60 0.25
N GLU A 153 -9.54 3.32 -0.86
CA GLU A 153 -9.91 2.24 -1.78
C GLU A 153 -9.90 0.88 -1.08
N LEU A 154 -8.90 0.60 -0.24
CA LEU A 154 -8.86 -0.62 0.56
C LEU A 154 -10.04 -0.70 1.56
N LYS A 155 -10.43 0.42 2.17
CA LYS A 155 -11.61 0.50 3.05
C LYS A 155 -12.94 0.35 2.29
N GLN A 156 -12.95 0.57 0.99
CA GLN A 156 -14.14 0.36 0.15
C GLN A 156 -14.19 -1.06 -0.45
N SER A 157 -13.15 -1.87 -0.25
CA SER A 157 -13.10 -3.25 -0.74
C SER A 157 -14.16 -4.15 -0.12
N THR A 158 -14.59 -5.16 -0.89
CA THR A 158 -15.50 -6.21 -0.40
C THR A 158 -14.91 -6.98 0.78
N ALA A 159 -13.60 -7.19 0.78
CA ALA A 159 -12.89 -7.85 1.88
C ALA A 159 -12.99 -7.05 3.17
N TRP A 160 -12.78 -5.73 3.11
CA TRP A 160 -12.93 -4.86 4.28
C TRP A 160 -14.39 -4.80 4.77
N ALA A 161 -15.35 -4.68 3.84
CA ALA A 161 -16.76 -4.70 4.19
C ALA A 161 -17.14 -6.00 4.92
N TRP A 162 -16.67 -7.15 4.42
CA TRP A 162 -16.91 -8.47 5.03
C TRP A 162 -16.28 -8.61 6.41
N HIS A 163 -15.03 -8.15 6.58
CA HIS A 163 -14.34 -8.16 7.86
C HIS A 163 -15.12 -7.37 8.94
N ASN A 164 -15.80 -6.30 8.53
CA ASN A 164 -16.55 -5.44 9.45
C ASN A 164 -18.01 -5.87 9.69
N CYS A 165 -18.51 -6.92 9.02
CA CYS A 165 -19.83 -7.46 9.30
C CYS A 165 -19.93 -8.00 10.73
N LYS A 166 -20.93 -7.55 11.48
CA LYS A 166 -21.17 -7.90 12.90
C LYS A 166 -22.24 -8.96 13.08
N SER A 167 -23.05 -9.22 12.05
CA SER A 167 -24.12 -10.20 12.11
C SER A 167 -24.11 -11.16 10.91
N PRO A 168 -24.68 -12.38 11.06
CA PRO A 168 -24.87 -13.29 9.95
C PRO A 168 -25.71 -12.70 8.81
N GLU A 169 -26.70 -11.87 9.13
CA GLU A 169 -27.55 -11.20 8.14
C GLU A 169 -26.77 -10.21 7.26
N GLU A 170 -25.82 -9.47 7.85
CA GLU A 170 -24.93 -8.58 7.09
C GLU A 170 -24.01 -9.37 6.15
N LYS A 171 -23.45 -10.49 6.63
CA LYS A 171 -22.65 -11.39 5.78
C LYS A 171 -23.49 -11.99 4.64
N ASP A 172 -24.74 -12.38 4.92
CA ASP A 172 -25.64 -12.89 3.90
C ASP A 172 -25.96 -11.84 2.84
N MET A 173 -26.30 -10.62 3.25
CA MET A 173 -26.57 -9.51 2.34
C MET A 173 -25.37 -9.21 1.44
N LEU A 174 -24.16 -9.17 2.01
CA LEU A 174 -22.93 -8.95 1.27
C LEU A 174 -22.62 -10.10 0.30
N ALA A 175 -22.81 -11.36 0.72
CA ALA A 175 -22.65 -12.53 -0.16
C ALA A 175 -23.60 -12.46 -1.37
N ARG A 176 -24.87 -12.08 -1.15
CA ARG A 176 -25.84 -11.88 -2.24
C ARG A 176 -25.42 -10.78 -3.20
N MET A 177 -24.91 -9.66 -2.67
CA MET A 177 -24.40 -8.56 -3.49
C MET A 177 -23.22 -9.00 -4.36
N ILE A 178 -22.29 -9.79 -3.80
CA ILE A 178 -21.13 -10.34 -4.52
C ILE A 178 -21.59 -11.28 -5.66
N LEU A 179 -22.54 -12.19 -5.37
CA LEU A 179 -23.09 -13.10 -6.37
C LEU A 179 -23.82 -12.35 -7.49
N SER A 180 -24.64 -11.35 -7.13
CA SER A 180 -25.33 -10.49 -8.09
C SER A 180 -24.37 -9.68 -8.97
N TYR A 181 -23.30 -9.13 -8.40
CA TYR A 181 -22.25 -8.42 -9.14
C TYR A 181 -21.56 -9.35 -10.16
N LYS A 182 -21.41 -10.63 -9.84
CA LYS A 182 -20.91 -11.66 -10.77
C LYS A 182 -21.96 -12.16 -11.77
N GLY A 183 -23.18 -11.63 -11.75
CA GLY A 183 -24.27 -12.04 -12.64
C GLY A 183 -24.87 -13.41 -12.29
N ILE A 184 -24.70 -13.86 -11.04
CA ILE A 184 -25.24 -15.14 -10.56
C ILE A 184 -26.53 -14.86 -9.80
N ASP A 185 -27.65 -15.27 -10.38
CA ASP A 185 -28.97 -15.06 -9.78
C ASP A 185 -29.23 -16.00 -8.60
N ILE A 186 -29.78 -15.43 -7.54
CA ILE A 186 -30.23 -16.16 -6.36
C ILE A 186 -31.75 -16.25 -6.47
N VAL A 187 -32.25 -17.38 -6.96
CA VAL A 187 -33.68 -17.71 -7.07
C VAL A 187 -34.27 -18.02 -5.70
#